data_AF-A0A0Q0W1Y0-F1
#
_entry.id   AF-A0A0Q0W1Y0-F1
#
_cell.length_a   1.000
_cell.length_b   1.000
_cell.length_c   1.000
_cell.angle_alpha   90.00
_cell.angle_beta   90.00
_cell.angle_gamma   90.00
#
_symmetry.space_group_name_H-M   'P 1'
#
loop_
_entity.id
_entity.type
_entity.pdbx_description
1 polymer ?
#
loop_
_entity_poly.entity_id
_entity_poly.type
_entity_poly.pdbx_seq_one_letter_code
_entity_poly.pdbx_strand_id
1 'polypeptide(L)'
;MFLLVIVCSGFVIGADAESAQPPVHVRYTIGQTIPPEADFFADPISGKAPLTVRFSDSSLYNPESWLWDFDGDGRIDDQIQNPEHVYREPGTYTVSLIVSNSVGKDEKTKKGYITVTGWRDVPVADFVADVTSGTVPLTVQFSDRSTDKPYRWEWDLDGDGRTDSREENPVHTYTQPGFFTVRLIVWTNTGEFEEIKHEYIAVLPGEAAEEPPLPVDVNEEYPRDTYLTPVTTISSPEYSPDTKSVVPVDNTDELPDLTLLILFIAAAALVTGGYLFRRFRSPRQSSDVHHDLHLEISGGIDFGDVLPPVEDAAEALLPEGDEKRGGEER
;
A
#
# COMPACT_ATOMS: atom_id res chain seq x y z
N MET A 1 -37.66 -13.87 39.92
CA MET A 1 -39.04 -14.22 39.51
C MET A 1 -39.80 -12.91 39.41
N PHE A 2 -40.01 -12.40 38.19
CA PHE A 2 -40.71 -11.14 37.95
C PHE A 2 -42.05 -11.42 37.26
N LEU A 3 -43.08 -10.68 37.67
CA LEU A 3 -44.45 -10.86 37.21
C LEU A 3 -44.85 -9.65 36.37
N LEU A 4 -44.89 -9.80 35.05
CA LEU A 4 -45.40 -8.76 34.15
C LEU A 4 -46.91 -8.93 33.99
N VAL A 5 -47.70 -8.03 34.57
CA VAL A 5 -49.16 -8.04 34.48
C VAL A 5 -49.61 -7.11 33.35
N ILE A 6 -49.78 -7.66 32.14
CA ILE A 6 -50.33 -6.91 31.01
C ILE A 6 -51.86 -6.86 31.15
N VAL A 7 -52.39 -5.70 31.55
CA VAL A 7 -53.85 -5.45 31.56
C VAL A 7 -54.27 -4.95 30.19
N CYS A 8 -54.55 -5.86 29.27
CA CYS A 8 -55.11 -5.52 27.95
C CYS A 8 -56.44 -4.77 28.11
N SER A 9 -56.44 -3.51 27.71
CA SER A 9 -57.59 -2.62 27.90
C SER A 9 -58.53 -2.66 26.70
N GLY A 10 -59.77 -3.08 26.92
CA GLY A 10 -60.90 -2.85 26.01
C GLY A 10 -61.27 -4.01 25.08
N PHE A 11 -62.20 -4.85 25.53
CA PHE A 11 -63.54 -4.84 24.94
C PHE A 11 -64.58 -5.41 25.92
N VAL A 12 -65.76 -4.80 25.99
CA VAL A 12 -66.89 -5.32 26.78
C VAL A 12 -68.12 -5.40 25.89
N ILE A 13 -68.59 -6.62 25.67
CA ILE A 13 -69.95 -6.91 25.21
C ILE A 13 -70.47 -8.05 26.09
N GLY A 14 -71.73 -7.97 26.51
CA GLY A 14 -72.40 -9.10 27.17
C GLY A 14 -72.76 -10.21 26.17
N ALA A 15 -73.21 -11.38 26.62
CA ALA A 15 -73.53 -11.77 28.00
C ALA A 15 -73.39 -13.31 28.18
N ASP A 16 -73.98 -13.82 29.27
CA ASP A 16 -73.99 -15.21 29.73
C ASP A 16 -72.65 -15.81 30.19
N ALA A 17 -72.75 -16.89 30.96
CA ALA A 17 -71.74 -17.32 31.92
C ALA A 17 -71.11 -18.69 31.59
N GLU A 18 -70.14 -19.08 32.44
CA GLU A 18 -69.70 -20.47 32.63
C GLU A 18 -68.82 -21.12 31.53
N SER A 19 -67.75 -20.42 31.13
CA SER A 19 -66.48 -21.10 30.79
C SER A 19 -65.25 -20.24 31.09
N ALA A 20 -64.93 -20.06 32.38
CA ALA A 20 -63.65 -19.48 32.79
C ALA A 20 -62.53 -20.50 32.55
N GLN A 21 -61.93 -20.47 31.36
CA GLN A 21 -60.71 -21.24 31.05
C GLN A 21 -59.63 -20.93 32.12
N PRO A 22 -58.94 -21.95 32.68
CA PRO A 22 -57.88 -21.71 33.64
C PRO A 22 -56.74 -20.90 32.97
N PRO A 23 -56.04 -20.01 33.70
CA PRO A 23 -55.04 -19.13 33.12
C PRO A 23 -53.93 -19.95 32.45
N VAL A 24 -53.83 -19.84 31.12
CA VAL A 24 -52.84 -20.55 30.31
C VAL A 24 -51.45 -20.01 30.62
N HIS A 25 -50.67 -20.78 31.37
CA HIS A 25 -49.30 -20.43 31.72
C HIS A 25 -48.36 -20.67 30.53
N VAL A 26 -48.31 -19.72 29.60
CA VAL A 26 -47.36 -19.74 28.48
C VAL A 26 -45.94 -19.58 29.04
N ARG A 27 -45.22 -20.69 29.15
CA ARG A 27 -43.81 -20.71 29.54
C ARG A 27 -42.95 -20.33 28.33
N TYR A 28 -42.64 -19.04 28.21
CA TYR A 28 -41.59 -18.58 27.31
C TYR A 28 -40.23 -19.03 27.84
N THR A 29 -39.61 -19.99 27.15
CA THR A 29 -38.20 -20.34 27.38
C THR A 29 -37.34 -19.17 26.90
N ILE A 30 -36.59 -18.55 27.82
CA ILE A 30 -35.60 -17.52 27.46
C ILE A 30 -34.56 -18.17 26.53
N GLY A 31 -34.11 -17.41 25.52
CA GLY A 31 -33.45 -17.95 24.32
C GLY A 31 -32.34 -18.97 24.58
N GLN A 32 -32.25 -19.98 23.70
CA GLN A 32 -31.17 -20.98 23.78
C GLN A 32 -29.81 -20.29 23.70
N THR A 33 -29.02 -20.45 24.75
CA THR A 33 -27.57 -20.33 24.64
C THR A 33 -27.09 -21.47 23.72
N ILE A 34 -26.20 -21.13 22.80
CA ILE A 34 -25.52 -22.06 21.89
C ILE A 34 -24.00 -21.91 22.09
N PRO A 35 -23.16 -22.87 21.64
CA PRO A 35 -21.71 -22.68 21.67
C PRO A 35 -21.30 -21.38 20.95
N PRO A 36 -20.18 -20.76 21.36
CA PRO A 36 -19.67 -19.59 20.65
C PRO A 36 -19.22 -19.97 19.23
N GLU A 37 -19.09 -18.97 18.37
CA GLU A 37 -18.46 -19.11 17.04
C GLU A 37 -17.24 -18.19 17.02
N ALA A 38 -16.06 -18.77 16.82
CA ALA A 38 -14.79 -18.10 17.08
C ALA A 38 -14.36 -17.21 15.90
N ASP A 39 -14.13 -15.93 16.14
CA ASP A 39 -13.38 -15.09 15.20
C ASP A 39 -12.68 -13.90 15.89
N PHE A 40 -11.69 -13.36 15.21
CA PHE A 40 -10.90 -12.23 15.68
C PHE A 40 -10.25 -11.48 14.51
N PHE A 41 -9.73 -10.28 14.78
CA PHE A 41 -8.81 -9.59 13.89
C PHE A 41 -7.62 -9.01 14.67
N ALA A 42 -6.61 -8.56 13.93
CA ALA A 42 -5.41 -7.96 14.49
C ALA A 42 -4.96 -6.73 13.69
N ASP A 43 -4.32 -5.78 14.38
CA ASP A 43 -3.70 -4.60 13.78
C ASP A 43 -2.39 -4.23 14.52
N PRO A 44 -1.26 -4.05 13.83
CA PRO A 44 -1.00 -4.38 12.42
C PRO A 44 -0.78 -5.88 12.19
N ILE A 45 -1.12 -6.39 11.00
CA ILE A 45 -0.79 -7.78 10.59
C ILE A 45 0.65 -7.95 10.07
N SER A 46 1.39 -6.85 9.85
CA SER A 46 2.79 -6.92 9.44
C SER A 46 3.61 -5.69 9.84
N GLY A 47 4.93 -5.83 9.87
CA GLY A 47 5.86 -4.75 10.21
C GLY A 47 7.27 -5.26 10.51
N LYS A 48 8.12 -4.45 11.15
CA LYS A 48 9.46 -4.86 11.62
C LYS A 48 9.43 -5.34 13.08
N ALA A 49 10.23 -6.35 13.42
CA ALA A 49 10.47 -6.77 14.80
C ALA A 49 11.10 -5.63 15.63
N PRO A 50 10.81 -5.47 16.94
CA PRO A 50 9.71 -6.11 17.66
C PRO A 50 8.37 -5.53 17.20
N LEU A 51 7.49 -6.38 16.67
CA LEU A 51 6.17 -5.96 16.21
C LEU A 51 5.17 -6.10 17.35
N THR A 52 4.66 -4.97 17.84
CA THR A 52 3.55 -4.93 18.78
C THR A 52 2.24 -5.01 18.01
N VAL A 53 1.44 -6.03 18.28
CA VAL A 53 0.18 -6.34 17.58
C VAL A 53 -0.98 -6.35 18.57
N ARG A 54 -2.05 -5.65 18.23
CA ARG A 54 -3.29 -5.61 19.00
C ARG A 54 -4.30 -6.58 18.41
N PHE A 55 -4.76 -7.51 19.22
CA PHE A 55 -5.80 -8.46 18.85
C PHE A 55 -7.16 -7.99 19.35
N SER A 56 -8.20 -8.27 18.57
CA SER A 56 -9.59 -7.93 18.89
C SER A 56 -10.49 -9.13 18.63
N ASP A 57 -11.17 -9.58 19.67
CA ASP A 57 -12.20 -10.60 19.59
C ASP A 57 -13.41 -10.10 18.78
N SER A 58 -13.90 -10.95 17.89
CA SER A 58 -15.14 -10.73 17.14
C SER A 58 -16.02 -11.99 17.13
N SER A 59 -15.89 -12.83 18.15
CA SER A 59 -16.62 -14.09 18.30
C SER A 59 -18.09 -13.87 18.67
N LEU A 60 -18.96 -14.78 18.23
CA LEU A 60 -20.41 -14.69 18.42
C LEU A 60 -20.93 -15.53 19.60
N TYR A 61 -22.21 -15.32 19.93
CA TYR A 61 -23.00 -16.06 20.92
C TYR A 61 -22.49 -16.02 22.37
N ASN A 62 -21.90 -14.89 22.76
CA ASN A 62 -21.45 -14.56 24.13
C ASN A 62 -20.37 -15.52 24.65
N PRO A 63 -19.11 -15.39 24.19
CA PRO A 63 -17.97 -16.03 24.86
C PRO A 63 -17.80 -15.52 26.29
N GLU A 64 -17.43 -16.44 27.20
CA GLU A 64 -17.18 -16.18 28.62
C GLU A 64 -15.70 -16.38 28.99
N SER A 65 -14.91 -17.01 28.10
CA SER A 65 -13.45 -17.15 28.21
C SER A 65 -12.77 -17.17 26.84
N TRP A 66 -11.50 -16.76 26.82
CA TRP A 66 -10.62 -16.72 25.66
C TRP A 66 -9.31 -17.42 26.03
N LEU A 67 -8.72 -18.13 25.07
CA LEU A 67 -7.38 -18.72 25.17
C LEU A 67 -6.66 -18.45 23.84
N TRP A 68 -5.57 -17.68 23.90
CA TRP A 68 -4.79 -17.28 22.74
C TRP A 68 -3.49 -18.09 22.63
N ASP A 69 -3.21 -18.55 21.42
CA ASP A 69 -1.93 -19.09 20.96
C ASP A 69 -1.41 -18.15 19.86
N PHE A 70 -0.30 -17.45 20.07
CA PHE A 70 0.18 -16.42 19.13
C PHE A 70 1.22 -16.89 18.12
N ASP A 71 1.84 -18.06 18.30
CA ASP A 71 2.84 -18.60 17.36
C ASP A 71 2.42 -19.91 16.65
N GLY A 72 1.48 -20.65 17.24
CA GLY A 72 0.92 -21.89 16.73
C GLY A 72 1.54 -23.17 17.32
N ASP A 73 2.26 -23.10 18.44
CA ASP A 73 2.88 -24.26 19.09
C ASP A 73 1.93 -25.15 19.91
N GLY A 74 0.69 -24.68 20.15
CA GLY A 74 -0.35 -25.37 20.91
C GLY A 74 -0.36 -25.07 22.42
N ARG A 75 0.44 -24.10 22.88
CA ARG A 75 0.36 -23.52 24.23
C ARG A 75 -0.54 -22.28 24.24
N ILE A 76 -0.93 -21.84 25.44
CA ILE A 76 -1.73 -20.64 25.63
C ILE A 76 -0.84 -19.55 26.24
N ASP A 77 -0.72 -18.43 25.53
CA ASP A 77 0.03 -17.24 25.93
C ASP A 77 -0.77 -16.28 26.80
N ASP A 78 -2.04 -16.05 26.45
CA ASP A 78 -2.92 -15.05 27.09
C ASP A 78 -4.38 -15.54 27.14
N GLN A 79 -5.16 -14.96 28.06
CA GLN A 79 -6.57 -15.24 28.31
C GLN A 79 -7.44 -13.96 28.33
N ILE A 80 -6.85 -12.78 28.12
CA ILE A 80 -7.54 -11.51 27.95
C ILE A 80 -8.32 -11.50 26.63
N GLN A 81 -9.53 -10.94 26.60
CA GLN A 81 -10.37 -10.89 25.38
C GLN A 81 -9.71 -10.14 24.21
N ASN A 82 -9.08 -8.98 24.49
CA ASN A 82 -8.45 -8.13 23.47
C ASN A 82 -7.00 -7.83 23.89
N PRO A 83 -6.06 -8.78 23.69
CA PRO A 83 -4.68 -8.68 24.18
C PRO A 83 -3.78 -7.87 23.23
N GLU A 84 -2.60 -7.48 23.72
CA GLU A 84 -1.51 -6.92 22.93
C GLU A 84 -0.28 -7.83 23.06
N HIS A 85 0.19 -8.39 21.95
CA HIS A 85 1.35 -9.28 21.89
C HIS A 85 2.54 -8.58 21.23
N VAL A 86 3.77 -8.98 21.58
CA VAL A 86 5.00 -8.38 21.03
C VAL A 86 5.88 -9.48 20.41
N TYR A 87 5.77 -9.64 19.10
CA TYR A 87 6.60 -10.57 18.33
C TYR A 87 8.03 -10.01 18.21
N ARG A 88 8.99 -10.66 18.88
CA ARG A 88 10.36 -10.15 19.04
C ARG A 88 11.31 -10.53 17.91
N GLU A 89 10.99 -11.57 17.14
CA GLU A 89 11.85 -12.13 16.10
C GLU A 89 11.19 -12.03 14.72
N PRO A 90 11.96 -12.08 13.62
CA PRO A 90 11.39 -12.13 12.28
C PRO A 90 10.78 -13.52 12.00
N GLY A 91 9.59 -13.56 11.44
CA GLY A 91 8.87 -14.80 11.18
C GLY A 91 7.46 -14.58 10.65
N THR A 92 6.80 -15.68 10.28
CA THR A 92 5.39 -15.70 9.85
C THR A 92 4.63 -16.60 10.81
N TYR A 93 3.83 -15.97 11.67
CA TYR A 93 3.23 -16.59 12.85
C TYR A 93 1.79 -17.05 12.59
N THR A 94 1.43 -18.20 13.13
CA THR A 94 0.04 -18.70 13.13
C THR A 94 -0.60 -18.31 14.44
N VAL A 95 -1.84 -17.82 14.41
CA VAL A 95 -2.58 -17.42 15.62
C VAL A 95 -3.81 -18.31 15.77
N SER A 96 -4.03 -18.89 16.94
CA SER A 96 -5.28 -19.57 17.30
C SER A 96 -5.98 -18.86 18.45
N LEU A 97 -7.31 -18.77 18.37
CA LEU A 97 -8.17 -18.34 19.45
C LEU A 97 -9.17 -19.46 19.74
N ILE A 98 -9.17 -19.97 20.97
CA ILE A 98 -10.25 -20.82 21.50
C ILE A 98 -11.13 -19.96 22.39
N VAL A 99 -12.44 -19.94 22.12
CA VAL A 99 -13.45 -19.31 22.98
C VAL A 99 -14.41 -20.35 23.56
N SER A 100 -14.89 -20.12 24.78
CA SER A 100 -15.92 -20.97 25.39
C SER A 100 -17.00 -20.20 26.13
N ASN A 101 -18.17 -20.81 26.27
CA ASN A 101 -19.23 -20.42 27.17
C ASN A 101 -19.82 -21.66 27.87
N SER A 102 -20.83 -21.46 28.72
CA SER A 102 -21.53 -22.51 29.47
C SER A 102 -22.15 -23.66 28.65
N VAL A 103 -22.19 -23.57 27.32
CA VAL A 103 -22.75 -24.57 26.40
C VAL A 103 -21.67 -25.33 25.62
N GLY A 104 -20.54 -24.70 25.32
CA GLY A 104 -19.48 -25.32 24.54
C GLY A 104 -18.30 -24.40 24.24
N LYS A 105 -17.45 -24.82 23.31
CA LYS A 105 -16.30 -24.06 22.83
C LYS A 105 -16.18 -24.17 21.30
N ASP A 106 -15.49 -23.21 20.71
CA ASP A 106 -15.08 -23.21 19.30
C ASP A 106 -13.64 -22.67 19.16
N GLU A 107 -13.00 -22.91 18.02
CA GLU A 107 -11.62 -22.54 17.76
C GLU A 107 -11.42 -21.96 16.35
N LYS A 108 -10.72 -20.82 16.28
CA LYS A 108 -10.35 -20.16 15.02
C LYS A 108 -8.83 -20.09 14.91
N THR A 109 -8.26 -20.77 13.93
CA THR A 109 -6.83 -20.67 13.60
C THR A 109 -6.61 -19.91 12.31
N LYS A 110 -5.77 -18.88 12.32
CA LYS A 110 -5.35 -18.10 11.14
C LYS A 110 -3.86 -18.35 10.88
N LYS A 111 -3.58 -19.15 9.86
CA LYS A 111 -2.22 -19.60 9.51
C LYS A 111 -1.42 -18.49 8.85
N GLY A 112 -0.21 -18.24 9.35
CA GLY A 112 0.67 -17.18 8.84
C GLY A 112 0.05 -15.77 8.88
N TYR A 113 -0.82 -15.52 9.87
CA TYR A 113 -1.64 -14.32 9.94
C TYR A 113 -0.84 -13.05 10.26
N ILE A 114 0.24 -13.17 11.04
CA ILE A 114 1.15 -12.06 11.34
C ILE A 114 2.49 -12.30 10.64
N THR A 115 2.98 -11.31 9.89
CA THR A 115 4.29 -11.38 9.20
C THR A 115 5.25 -10.31 9.71
N VAL A 116 6.28 -10.75 10.43
CA VAL A 116 7.28 -9.90 11.06
C VAL A 116 8.57 -9.96 10.27
N THR A 117 8.98 -8.80 9.75
CA THR A 117 10.25 -8.60 9.04
C THR A 117 11.36 -8.19 10.00
N GLY A 118 12.63 -8.40 9.62
CA GLY A 118 13.76 -8.10 10.49
C GLY A 118 14.31 -6.68 10.37
N TRP A 119 15.18 -6.31 11.32
CA TRP A 119 16.18 -5.23 11.16
C TRP A 119 17.44 -5.70 10.42
N ARG A 120 17.43 -6.90 9.81
CA ARG A 120 18.30 -7.13 8.67
C ARG A 120 17.80 -6.27 7.52
N ASP A 121 18.38 -5.08 7.41
CA ASP A 121 18.76 -4.59 6.10
C ASP A 121 19.58 -5.74 5.49
N VAL A 122 19.03 -6.38 4.46
CA VAL A 122 19.75 -7.43 3.73
C VAL A 122 21.01 -6.77 3.20
N PRO A 123 22.21 -7.35 3.38
CA PRO A 123 23.42 -6.71 2.87
C PRO A 123 23.29 -6.52 1.37
N VAL A 124 23.49 -5.27 0.96
CA VAL A 124 23.52 -4.87 -0.43
C VAL A 124 24.98 -4.63 -0.74
N ALA A 125 25.51 -5.32 -1.74
CA ALA A 125 26.72 -4.87 -2.41
C ALA A 125 26.35 -3.60 -3.18
N ASP A 126 27.10 -2.51 -3.04
CA ASP A 126 26.90 -1.30 -3.84
C ASP A 126 28.21 -0.55 -3.99
N PHE A 127 28.33 0.22 -5.06
CA PHE A 127 29.50 1.05 -5.34
C PHE A 127 29.15 2.24 -6.23
N VAL A 128 30.03 3.25 -6.21
CA VAL A 128 30.01 4.38 -7.14
C VAL A 128 31.38 4.56 -7.78
N ALA A 129 31.42 5.16 -8.96
CA ALA A 129 32.61 5.74 -9.57
C ALA A 129 32.60 7.28 -9.44
N ASP A 130 33.78 7.90 -9.45
CA ASP A 130 33.92 9.36 -9.53
C ASP A 130 33.58 9.91 -10.92
N VAL A 131 33.92 9.17 -11.97
CA VAL A 131 33.53 9.42 -13.37
C VAL A 131 33.05 8.13 -14.04
N THR A 132 31.99 8.23 -14.85
CA THR A 132 31.43 7.10 -15.63
C THR A 132 31.67 7.22 -17.14
N SER A 133 32.31 8.31 -17.61
CA SER A 133 32.72 8.43 -19.00
C SER A 133 33.89 9.39 -19.22
N GLY A 134 34.59 9.23 -20.34
CA GLY A 134 35.72 10.05 -20.76
C GLY A 134 36.48 9.44 -21.94
N THR A 135 37.60 10.03 -22.34
CA THR A 135 38.47 9.51 -23.43
C THR A 135 39.62 8.67 -22.89
N VAL A 136 40.14 7.72 -23.67
CA VAL A 136 41.38 7.00 -23.30
C VAL A 136 42.58 7.95 -23.12
N PRO A 137 43.46 7.72 -22.12
CA PRO A 137 43.28 6.79 -20.99
C PRO A 137 42.35 7.39 -19.93
N LEU A 138 41.31 6.65 -19.53
CA LEU A 138 40.38 7.09 -18.48
C LEU A 138 40.74 6.43 -17.15
N THR A 139 41.23 7.22 -16.19
CA THR A 139 41.38 6.77 -14.79
C THR A 139 40.08 7.00 -14.03
N VAL A 140 39.66 5.99 -13.26
CA VAL A 140 38.42 5.98 -12.47
C VAL A 140 38.74 5.54 -11.04
N GLN A 141 38.23 6.29 -10.05
CA GLN A 141 38.22 5.92 -8.64
C GLN A 141 36.86 5.33 -8.30
N PHE A 142 36.84 4.04 -7.94
CA PHE A 142 35.65 3.39 -7.38
C PHE A 142 35.58 3.62 -5.87
N SER A 143 34.38 3.59 -5.31
CA SER A 143 34.17 3.65 -3.86
C SER A 143 33.05 2.72 -3.43
N ASP A 144 33.32 1.91 -2.39
CA ASP A 144 32.33 1.01 -1.80
C ASP A 144 31.18 1.79 -1.15
N ARG A 145 29.98 1.25 -1.30
CA ARG A 145 28.72 1.71 -0.68
C ARG A 145 27.97 0.57 0.01
N SER A 146 28.56 -0.63 0.06
CA SER A 146 27.95 -1.84 0.57
C SER A 146 27.57 -1.73 2.06
N THR A 147 26.48 -2.39 2.43
CA THR A 147 25.97 -2.40 3.82
C THR A 147 26.53 -3.58 4.63
N ASP A 148 26.17 -3.69 5.92
CA ASP A 148 26.58 -4.77 6.84
C ASP A 148 28.11 -4.97 7.05
N LYS A 149 28.92 -3.97 6.67
CA LYS A 149 30.38 -3.90 6.91
C LYS A 149 31.15 -5.08 6.30
N PRO A 150 31.45 -5.03 4.99
CA PRO A 150 32.35 -5.99 4.37
C PRO A 150 33.71 -6.09 5.07
N TYR A 151 34.31 -7.28 5.00
CA TYR A 151 35.70 -7.53 5.42
C TYR A 151 36.60 -7.99 4.26
N ARG A 152 36.03 -8.15 3.06
CA ARG A 152 36.71 -8.54 1.82
C ARG A 152 35.89 -8.04 0.64
N TRP A 153 36.60 -7.61 -0.40
CA TRP A 153 36.07 -7.17 -1.69
C TRP A 153 36.77 -7.97 -2.79
N GLU A 154 36.08 -8.30 -3.88
CA GLU A 154 36.67 -8.73 -5.14
C GLU A 154 35.98 -8.00 -6.29
N TRP A 155 36.76 -7.18 -6.99
CA TRP A 155 36.31 -6.34 -8.10
C TRP A 155 36.70 -6.93 -9.44
N ASP A 156 35.77 -6.88 -10.37
CA ASP A 156 35.90 -7.17 -11.81
C ASP A 156 35.52 -5.85 -12.51
N LEU A 157 36.50 -5.16 -13.10
CA LEU A 157 36.38 -3.75 -13.51
C LEU A 157 36.30 -3.58 -15.03
N ASP A 158 36.73 -4.58 -15.81
CA ASP A 158 36.54 -4.60 -17.27
C ASP A 158 35.41 -5.53 -17.74
N GLY A 159 34.96 -6.48 -16.90
CA GLY A 159 33.89 -7.42 -17.19
C GLY A 159 34.35 -8.75 -17.78
N ASP A 160 35.65 -9.09 -17.73
CA ASP A 160 36.18 -10.36 -18.25
C ASP A 160 35.90 -11.59 -17.37
N GLY A 161 35.37 -11.38 -16.15
CA GLY A 161 35.05 -12.43 -15.17
C GLY A 161 36.19 -12.76 -14.19
N ARG A 162 37.27 -11.97 -14.14
CA ARG A 162 38.40 -12.12 -13.21
C ARG A 162 38.42 -11.02 -12.15
N THR A 163 39.29 -11.18 -11.16
CA THR A 163 39.49 -10.17 -10.11
C THR A 163 40.64 -9.23 -10.47
N ASP A 164 40.32 -7.98 -10.80
CA ASP A 164 41.28 -6.87 -10.91
C ASP A 164 41.84 -6.46 -9.55
N SER A 165 40.95 -6.25 -8.56
CA SER A 165 41.34 -5.69 -7.25
C SER A 165 40.61 -6.33 -6.07
N ARG A 166 41.23 -6.16 -4.89
CA ARG A 166 40.74 -6.62 -3.57
C ARG A 166 40.75 -5.50 -2.53
N GLU A 167 40.96 -4.26 -2.97
CA GLU A 167 40.89 -3.06 -2.13
C GLU A 167 39.43 -2.62 -1.93
N GLU A 168 39.14 -1.91 -0.85
CA GLU A 168 37.81 -1.36 -0.57
C GLU A 168 37.41 -0.27 -1.58
N ASN A 169 38.36 0.56 -2.00
CA ASN A 169 38.11 1.72 -2.88
C ASN A 169 39.19 1.80 -3.98
N PRO A 170 39.16 0.91 -5.00
CA PRO A 170 40.25 0.78 -5.98
C PRO A 170 40.24 1.88 -7.05
N VAL A 171 41.41 2.13 -7.63
CA VAL A 171 41.60 2.95 -8.83
C VAL A 171 41.96 2.05 -10.01
N HIS A 172 41.31 2.26 -11.15
CA HIS A 172 41.60 1.56 -12.42
C HIS A 172 41.83 2.57 -13.55
N THR A 173 42.57 2.19 -14.59
CA THR A 173 42.81 3.04 -15.78
C THR A 173 42.52 2.30 -17.07
N TYR A 174 41.40 2.61 -17.70
CA TYR A 174 40.97 2.06 -18.96
C TYR A 174 41.82 2.65 -20.11
N THR A 175 42.60 1.80 -20.77
CA THR A 175 43.53 2.19 -21.85
C THR A 175 42.98 1.93 -23.26
N GLN A 176 41.81 1.31 -23.37
CA GLN A 176 41.12 1.02 -24.64
C GLN A 176 39.70 1.60 -24.61
N PRO A 177 39.16 2.07 -25.75
CA PRO A 177 37.78 2.54 -25.83
C PRO A 177 36.81 1.36 -25.80
N GLY A 178 35.65 1.54 -25.16
CA GLY A 178 34.65 0.50 -24.96
C GLY A 178 33.61 0.86 -23.89
N PHE A 179 32.64 -0.02 -23.69
CA PHE A 179 31.71 0.01 -22.56
C PHE A 179 32.05 -1.14 -21.62
N PHE A 180 32.36 -0.83 -20.36
CA PHE A 180 32.82 -1.82 -19.38
C PHE A 180 31.72 -2.10 -18.36
N THR A 181 31.44 -3.38 -18.13
CA THR A 181 30.59 -3.82 -17.01
C THR A 181 31.44 -3.89 -15.77
N VAL A 182 31.00 -3.27 -14.67
CA VAL A 182 31.71 -3.31 -13.39
C VAL A 182 30.94 -4.20 -12.43
N ARG A 183 31.65 -5.09 -11.74
CA ARG A 183 31.10 -6.06 -10.81
C ARG A 183 31.89 -6.09 -9.51
N LEU A 184 31.17 -6.10 -8.39
CA LEU A 184 31.72 -6.18 -7.03
C LEU A 184 31.12 -7.39 -6.30
N ILE A 185 31.98 -8.24 -5.74
CA ILE A 185 31.61 -9.18 -4.67
C ILE A 185 32.10 -8.63 -3.32
N VAL A 186 31.25 -8.65 -2.30
CA VAL A 186 31.63 -8.40 -0.90
C VAL A 186 31.28 -9.59 -0.01
N TRP A 187 32.10 -9.80 1.03
CA TRP A 187 31.82 -10.74 2.11
C TRP A 187 31.62 -9.99 3.41
N THR A 188 30.47 -10.21 4.06
CA THR A 188 30.14 -9.70 5.39
C THR A 188 30.05 -10.86 6.39
N ASN A 189 29.87 -10.56 7.67
CA ASN A 189 29.63 -11.59 8.68
C ASN A 189 28.28 -12.33 8.51
N THR A 190 27.42 -11.91 7.57
CA THR A 190 26.13 -12.56 7.29
C THR A 190 25.99 -13.23 5.92
N GLY A 191 26.96 -13.08 5.01
CA GLY A 191 26.95 -13.75 3.71
C GLY A 191 27.97 -13.23 2.68
N GLU A 192 27.80 -13.67 1.44
CA GLU A 192 28.47 -13.19 0.23
C GLU A 192 27.42 -12.49 -0.65
N PHE A 193 27.73 -11.30 -1.17
CA PHE A 193 26.80 -10.44 -1.88
C PHE A 193 27.46 -9.83 -3.12
N GLU A 194 26.67 -9.61 -4.16
CA GLU A 194 27.13 -9.25 -5.51
C GLU A 194 26.32 -8.06 -6.04
N GLU A 195 26.99 -7.15 -6.74
CA GLU A 195 26.37 -6.06 -7.53
C GLU A 195 27.06 -5.97 -8.89
N ILE A 196 26.27 -5.80 -9.96
CA ILE A 196 26.73 -5.76 -11.35
C ILE A 196 26.11 -4.57 -12.07
N LYS A 197 26.94 -3.61 -12.47
CA LYS A 197 26.54 -2.43 -13.22
C LYS A 197 27.01 -2.57 -14.65
N HIS A 198 26.10 -3.00 -15.52
CA HIS A 198 26.35 -3.19 -16.95
C HIS A 198 26.62 -1.85 -17.66
N GLU A 199 27.60 -1.86 -18.56
CA GLU A 199 28.03 -0.70 -19.38
C GLU A 199 28.30 0.58 -18.56
N TYR A 200 28.70 0.42 -17.29
CA TYR A 200 28.78 1.48 -16.29
C TYR A 200 29.88 2.51 -16.55
N ILE A 201 30.99 2.11 -17.19
CA ILE A 201 32.04 3.01 -17.64
C ILE A 201 32.09 3.04 -19.17
N ALA A 202 31.90 4.22 -19.76
CA ALA A 202 31.92 4.45 -21.20
C ALA A 202 33.17 5.23 -21.63
N VAL A 203 34.13 4.52 -22.25
CA VAL A 203 35.42 5.07 -22.64
C VAL A 203 35.46 5.32 -24.15
N LEU A 204 35.61 6.58 -24.53
CA LEU A 204 35.68 7.03 -25.91
C LEU A 204 37.12 6.93 -26.45
N PRO A 205 37.30 6.78 -27.78
CA PRO A 205 38.59 6.99 -28.40
C PRO A 205 39.12 8.39 -28.06
N GLY A 206 40.43 8.50 -27.84
CA GLY A 206 41.09 9.81 -27.82
C GLY A 206 40.95 10.46 -29.19
N GLU A 207 40.91 11.80 -29.22
CA GLU A 207 40.91 12.54 -30.48
C GLU A 207 42.12 12.12 -31.32
N ALA A 208 41.85 11.57 -32.51
CA ALA A 208 42.91 11.20 -33.43
C ALA A 208 43.63 12.48 -33.83
N ALA A 209 44.90 12.62 -33.45
CA ALA A 209 45.72 13.76 -33.85
C ALA A 209 45.62 13.92 -35.37
N GLU A 210 45.19 15.11 -35.82
CA GLU A 210 44.99 15.40 -37.25
C GLU A 210 46.24 14.95 -38.01
N GLU A 211 46.08 14.07 -39.01
CA GLU A 211 47.21 13.69 -39.85
C GLU A 211 47.78 14.98 -40.46
N PRO A 212 49.10 15.24 -40.31
CA PRO A 212 49.70 16.46 -40.85
C PRO A 212 49.38 16.50 -42.35
N PRO A 213 48.84 17.63 -42.86
CA PRO A 213 48.23 17.67 -44.18
C PRO A 213 49.20 17.14 -45.22
N LEU A 214 48.74 16.15 -46.01
CA LEU A 214 49.56 15.41 -46.97
C LEU A 214 50.43 16.40 -47.76
N PRO A 215 51.75 16.16 -47.86
CA PRO A 215 52.66 17.10 -48.51
C PRO A 215 52.18 17.32 -49.95
N VAL A 216 51.76 18.56 -50.24
CA VAL A 216 51.24 18.94 -51.56
C VAL A 216 52.38 18.80 -52.56
N ASP A 217 52.34 17.74 -53.37
CA ASP A 217 53.34 17.56 -54.41
C ASP A 217 53.12 18.59 -55.52
N VAL A 218 53.99 19.60 -55.52
CA VAL A 218 53.99 20.69 -56.49
C VAL A 218 54.77 20.35 -57.77
N ASN A 219 55.19 19.09 -57.96
CA ASN A 219 55.99 18.65 -59.11
C ASN A 219 55.28 17.69 -60.08
N GLU A 220 53.99 17.35 -59.89
CA GLU A 220 53.21 16.72 -60.97
C GLU A 220 52.90 17.75 -62.07
N GLU A 221 53.79 17.81 -63.08
CA GLU A 221 53.62 18.60 -64.30
C GLU A 221 52.45 18.05 -65.13
N TYR A 222 51.24 18.48 -64.80
CA TYR A 222 50.00 18.05 -65.45
C TYR A 222 50.03 18.42 -66.94
N PRO A 223 50.04 17.43 -67.87
CA PRO A 223 50.16 17.72 -69.28
C PRO A 223 48.90 18.42 -69.80
N ARG A 224 49.07 19.66 -70.27
CA ARG A 224 48.06 20.33 -71.08
C ARG A 224 48.10 19.72 -72.49
N ASP A 225 47.00 19.12 -72.94
CA ASP A 225 46.26 19.70 -74.07
C ASP A 225 44.93 18.98 -74.41
N THR A 226 43.85 19.77 -74.27
CA THR A 226 42.69 19.89 -75.17
C THR A 226 42.09 18.66 -75.89
N TYR A 227 40.83 18.36 -75.55
CA TYR A 227 39.79 18.02 -76.55
C TYR A 227 38.42 18.62 -76.18
N LEU A 228 37.55 18.75 -77.18
CA LEU A 228 36.27 19.48 -77.21
C LEU A 228 35.26 18.61 -78.01
N THR A 229 33.94 18.63 -77.86
CA THR A 229 32.93 19.39 -77.09
C THR A 229 31.56 18.66 -77.26
N PRO A 230 30.40 19.03 -76.63
CA PRO A 230 30.10 20.06 -75.63
C PRO A 230 29.22 19.53 -74.45
N VAL A 231 28.59 20.46 -73.71
CA VAL A 231 27.56 20.25 -72.68
C VAL A 231 26.39 19.36 -73.13
N THR A 232 25.92 18.47 -72.25
CA THR A 232 24.50 18.08 -72.14
C THR A 232 24.05 18.26 -70.70
N THR A 233 23.23 19.27 -70.43
CA THR A 233 22.59 19.43 -69.11
C THR A 233 21.29 18.63 -69.07
N ILE A 234 21.16 17.69 -68.15
CA ILE A 234 19.87 17.21 -67.65
C ILE A 234 19.94 17.26 -66.12
N SER A 235 18.85 17.74 -65.51
CA SER A 235 18.75 18.02 -64.07
C SER A 235 18.62 16.77 -63.19
N SER A 236 18.80 16.98 -61.89
CA SER A 236 18.57 16.03 -60.81
C SER A 236 17.24 15.26 -60.92
N PRO A 237 17.20 14.00 -60.45
CA PRO A 237 16.09 13.52 -59.65
C PRO A 237 16.29 13.97 -58.18
N GLU A 238 15.25 14.53 -57.58
CA GLU A 238 15.22 14.83 -56.14
C GLU A 238 15.09 13.52 -55.34
N TYR A 239 15.80 13.41 -54.21
CA TYR A 239 15.60 12.28 -53.29
C TYR A 239 14.32 12.51 -52.48
N SER A 240 13.20 11.99 -52.96
CA SER A 240 11.91 12.05 -52.25
C SER A 240 11.86 11.00 -51.14
N PRO A 241 11.65 11.38 -49.86
CA PRO A 241 11.55 10.46 -48.74
C PRO A 241 10.12 9.98 -48.50
N ASP A 242 9.60 9.18 -49.42
CA ASP A 242 8.48 8.25 -49.14
C ASP A 242 9.06 6.84 -48.96
N THR A 243 8.69 6.07 -47.93
CA THR A 243 7.35 6.00 -47.33
C THR A 243 7.37 6.00 -45.80
N LYS A 244 6.44 6.74 -45.18
CA LYS A 244 6.00 6.41 -43.82
C LYS A 244 5.21 5.10 -43.87
N SER A 245 5.67 4.10 -43.12
CA SER A 245 4.86 2.92 -42.82
C SER A 245 3.65 3.36 -41.99
N VAL A 246 2.47 3.36 -42.60
CA VAL A 246 1.21 3.59 -41.91
C VAL A 246 0.81 2.28 -41.23
N VAL A 247 1.20 2.14 -39.96
CA VAL A 247 0.58 1.15 -39.08
C VAL A 247 -0.87 1.60 -38.85
N PRO A 248 -1.89 0.79 -39.20
CA PRO A 248 -3.25 1.08 -38.77
C PRO A 248 -3.30 0.91 -37.25
N VAL A 249 -3.53 2.01 -36.52
CA VAL A 249 -3.89 1.93 -35.11
C VAL A 249 -5.31 1.37 -35.05
N ASP A 250 -5.43 0.13 -34.59
CA ASP A 250 -6.71 -0.50 -34.32
C ASP A 250 -7.31 0.15 -33.07
N ASN A 251 -8.21 1.12 -33.28
CA ASN A 251 -8.91 1.81 -32.21
C ASN A 251 -10.07 0.93 -31.69
N THR A 252 -9.71 -0.16 -31.03
CA THR A 252 -10.60 -1.03 -30.25
C THR A 252 -10.42 -0.78 -28.75
N ASP A 253 -10.63 0.47 -28.34
CA ASP A 253 -10.90 0.82 -26.94
C ASP A 253 -12.23 0.17 -26.51
N GLU A 254 -12.18 -1.07 -26.02
CA GLU A 254 -13.29 -1.65 -25.28
C GLU A 254 -13.46 -0.90 -23.96
N LEU A 255 -14.51 -0.07 -23.91
CA LEU A 255 -14.90 0.69 -22.73
C LEU A 255 -15.07 -0.25 -21.51
N PRO A 256 -14.38 0.00 -20.39
CA PRO A 256 -14.53 -0.85 -19.20
C PRO A 256 -15.97 -0.78 -18.66
N ASP A 257 -16.51 -1.96 -18.34
CA ASP A 257 -17.93 -2.16 -18.04
C ASP A 257 -18.41 -1.32 -16.84
N LEU A 258 -19.29 -0.35 -17.11
CA LEU A 258 -19.86 0.56 -16.12
C LEU A 258 -20.87 -0.10 -15.16
N THR A 259 -21.30 -1.35 -15.40
CA THR A 259 -22.27 -2.02 -14.52
C THR A 259 -21.74 -2.24 -13.10
N LEU A 260 -20.41 -2.41 -12.94
CA LEU A 260 -19.80 -2.62 -11.61
C LEU A 260 -19.78 -1.34 -10.75
N LEU A 261 -19.73 -0.16 -11.36
CA LEU A 261 -19.66 1.13 -10.65
C LEU A 261 -20.98 1.46 -9.93
N ILE A 262 -22.11 1.00 -10.47
CA ILE A 262 -23.44 1.23 -9.91
C ILE A 262 -23.65 0.43 -8.60
N LEU A 263 -23.03 -0.74 -8.45
CA LEU A 263 -23.12 -1.52 -7.19
C LEU A 263 -22.43 -0.82 -6.01
N PHE A 264 -21.34 -0.08 -6.23
CA PHE A 264 -20.62 0.57 -5.12
C PHE A 264 -21.36 1.76 -4.51
N ILE A 265 -22.19 2.46 -5.30
CA ILE A 265 -23.00 3.59 -4.80
C ILE A 265 -24.11 3.11 -3.85
N ALA A 266 -24.63 1.90 -4.05
CA ALA A 266 -25.64 1.29 -3.17
C ALA A 266 -25.08 0.89 -1.78
N ALA A 267 -23.79 0.53 -1.69
CA ALA A 267 -23.17 0.07 -0.44
C ALA A 267 -22.85 1.21 0.54
N ALA A 268 -22.62 2.43 0.06
CA ALA A 268 -22.23 3.58 0.89
C ALA A 268 -23.35 4.11 1.81
N ALA A 269 -24.62 3.79 1.52
CA ALA A 269 -25.78 4.33 2.22
C ALA A 269 -26.09 3.69 3.60
N LEU A 270 -25.36 2.62 3.99
CA LEU A 270 -25.61 1.88 5.24
C LEU A 270 -24.61 2.16 6.37
N VAL A 271 -23.59 3.00 6.15
CA VAL A 271 -22.51 3.24 7.13
C VAL A 271 -22.63 4.60 7.86
N THR A 272 -23.35 5.56 7.31
CA THR A 272 -23.55 6.91 7.88
C THR A 272 -24.65 6.98 8.96
N GLY A 273 -24.68 5.98 9.85
CA GLY A 273 -25.70 5.72 10.88
C GLY A 273 -25.51 6.40 12.25
N GLY A 274 -24.76 7.51 12.35
CA GLY A 274 -24.84 8.45 13.47
C GLY A 274 -24.38 8.00 14.88
N TYR A 275 -23.08 7.78 15.08
CA TYR A 275 -22.49 7.81 16.43
C TYR A 275 -22.40 9.25 16.97
N LEU A 276 -23.14 9.62 18.02
CA LEU A 276 -22.99 10.92 18.67
C LEU A 276 -23.42 10.98 20.15
N PHE A 277 -22.70 10.26 21.03
CA PHE A 277 -22.84 10.40 22.49
C PHE A 277 -21.67 11.20 23.11
N ARG A 278 -21.90 12.48 23.41
CA ARG A 278 -20.99 13.28 24.25
C ARG A 278 -21.23 12.98 25.73
N ARG A 279 -20.16 12.68 26.47
CA ARG A 279 -20.20 12.53 27.94
C ARG A 279 -20.73 13.79 28.63
N PHE A 280 -21.55 13.60 29.66
CA PHE A 280 -21.62 14.52 30.81
C PHE A 280 -21.31 13.77 32.13
N ARG A 281 -20.86 14.52 33.14
CA ARG A 281 -20.40 14.00 34.44
C ARG A 281 -21.58 13.68 35.37
N SER A 282 -21.45 12.59 36.13
CA SER A 282 -22.31 12.32 37.30
C SER A 282 -22.09 13.37 38.40
N PRO A 283 -23.14 13.67 39.18
CA PRO A 283 -22.99 13.62 40.63
C PRO A 283 -24.12 12.86 41.37
N ARG A 284 -23.69 11.92 42.23
CA ARG A 284 -24.28 11.43 43.49
C ARG A 284 -25.82 11.34 43.70
N GLN A 285 -26.18 10.13 44.14
CA GLN A 285 -27.12 9.78 45.24
C GLN A 285 -28.63 9.60 44.97
N SER A 286 -29.14 8.65 45.76
CA SER A 286 -30.54 8.30 46.07
C SER A 286 -31.17 7.13 45.32
N SER A 287 -32.09 6.47 46.02
CA SER A 287 -32.69 5.14 45.80
C SER A 287 -33.85 5.12 44.81
N ASP A 288 -34.12 3.91 44.29
CA ASP A 288 -35.40 3.39 43.79
C ASP A 288 -36.24 4.29 42.86
N VAL A 289 -36.10 4.08 41.54
CA VAL A 289 -37.15 4.35 40.55
C VAL A 289 -37.17 3.21 39.52
N HIS A 290 -38.37 2.75 39.13
CA HIS A 290 -38.55 1.82 38.00
C HIS A 290 -38.30 2.53 36.66
N HIS A 291 -37.62 1.86 35.73
CA HIS A 291 -37.62 2.24 34.32
C HIS A 291 -38.64 1.40 33.55
N ASP A 292 -39.86 1.92 33.38
CA ASP A 292 -40.78 1.42 32.37
C ASP A 292 -40.32 1.86 30.97
N LEU A 293 -40.22 0.91 30.04
CA LEU A 293 -39.88 1.17 28.64
C LEU A 293 -41.16 1.22 27.81
N HIS A 294 -41.67 2.43 27.54
CA HIS A 294 -42.84 2.61 26.70
C HIS A 294 -42.44 2.56 25.22
N LEU A 295 -43.06 1.64 24.45
CA LEU A 295 -42.76 1.44 23.04
C LEU A 295 -44.06 1.52 22.23
N GLU A 296 -44.39 2.71 21.72
CA GLU A 296 -45.46 2.87 20.74
C GLU A 296 -44.95 2.57 19.34
N ILE A 297 -45.62 1.65 18.63
CA ILE A 297 -45.46 1.44 17.19
C ILE A 297 -46.79 1.81 16.54
N SER A 298 -46.90 3.06 16.09
CA SER A 298 -48.03 3.54 15.28
C SER A 298 -47.57 3.74 13.84
N GLY A 299 -48.04 2.87 12.95
CA GLY A 299 -47.76 2.95 11.51
C GLY A 299 -48.90 3.65 10.78
N GLY A 300 -48.65 4.85 10.26
CA GLY A 300 -49.56 5.58 9.39
C GLY A 300 -48.79 6.42 8.38
N ILE A 301 -48.86 6.05 7.10
CA ILE A 301 -48.37 6.87 6.00
C ILE A 301 -49.56 7.67 5.49
N ASP A 302 -49.44 8.99 5.47
CA ASP A 302 -50.41 9.90 4.85
C ASP A 302 -49.71 10.73 3.76
N PHE A 303 -50.43 11.00 2.67
CA PHE A 303 -49.96 11.74 1.50
C PHE A 303 -50.97 12.86 1.21
N GLY A 304 -50.66 14.09 1.60
CA GLY A 304 -51.49 15.27 1.38
C GLY A 304 -50.65 16.53 1.18
N ASP A 305 -50.96 17.28 0.12
CA ASP A 305 -50.18 18.41 -0.40
C ASP A 305 -50.15 19.67 0.49
N VAL A 306 -49.17 20.57 0.27
CA VAL A 306 -49.38 21.98 -0.18
C VAL A 306 -48.04 22.74 -0.36
N LEU A 307 -47.98 23.61 -1.38
CA LEU A 307 -46.92 24.60 -1.73
C LEU A 307 -47.60 25.90 -2.28
N PRO A 308 -46.92 27.06 -2.49
CA PRO A 308 -45.68 27.63 -1.93
C PRO A 308 -46.06 28.83 -0.99
N PRO A 309 -45.68 30.14 -1.08
CA PRO A 309 -44.62 30.91 -1.82
C PRO A 309 -43.19 30.68 -1.27
N VAL A 310 -42.08 31.31 -1.71
CA VAL A 310 -41.72 32.37 -2.70
C VAL A 310 -41.77 33.86 -2.28
N GLU A 311 -40.60 34.39 -1.91
CA GLU A 311 -40.01 35.76 -2.07
C GLU A 311 -38.54 35.60 -1.60
N ASP A 312 -37.42 35.82 -2.30
CA ASP A 312 -36.96 36.58 -3.48
C ASP A 312 -36.18 37.88 -3.14
N ALA A 313 -35.24 38.28 -4.02
CA ALA A 313 -34.08 39.19 -3.85
C ALA A 313 -32.96 38.65 -2.91
N ALA A 314 -31.67 38.47 -3.25
CA ALA A 314 -30.71 39.05 -4.21
C ALA A 314 -29.80 40.18 -3.65
N GLU A 315 -28.48 39.93 -3.57
CA GLU A 315 -27.40 40.66 -4.29
C GLU A 315 -25.97 40.30 -3.81
N ALA A 316 -24.98 40.53 -4.69
CA ALA A 316 -23.53 40.77 -4.47
C ALA A 316 -22.67 39.75 -3.66
N LEU A 317 -21.46 39.28 -4.06
CA LEU A 317 -20.24 39.97 -4.58
C LEU A 317 -19.62 40.91 -3.53
N LEU A 318 -18.33 40.87 -3.13
CA LEU A 318 -17.12 40.09 -3.49
C LEU A 318 -16.19 40.03 -2.23
N PRO A 319 -15.04 39.33 -2.23
CA PRO A 319 -14.17 39.25 -1.05
C PRO A 319 -13.21 40.43 -0.90
N GLU A 320 -12.99 40.85 0.35
CA GLU A 320 -11.79 41.56 0.82
C GLU A 320 -10.93 40.60 1.66
N GLY A 321 -9.60 40.73 1.77
CA GLY A 321 -8.71 41.74 1.20
C GLY A 321 -7.49 41.92 2.10
N ASP A 322 -6.28 41.82 1.56
CA ASP A 322 -5.06 42.17 2.30
C ASP A 322 -5.04 43.66 2.69
N GLU A 323 -4.55 44.00 3.89
CA GLU A 323 -3.24 44.70 3.97
C GLU A 323 -2.73 45.05 5.40
N LYS A 324 -1.39 44.97 5.52
CA LYS A 324 -0.46 45.89 6.23
C LYS A 324 -0.35 45.97 7.77
N ARG A 325 0.90 45.70 8.17
CA ARG A 325 1.79 46.52 9.04
C ARG A 325 1.53 46.65 10.55
N GLY A 326 2.48 46.08 11.31
CA GLY A 326 3.56 46.90 11.88
C GLY A 326 3.56 47.10 13.40
N GLY A 327 4.76 47.09 14.00
CA GLY A 327 4.96 47.38 15.43
C GLY A 327 6.25 46.77 15.99
N GLU A 328 7.31 47.57 16.09
CA GLU A 328 8.41 47.33 17.02
C GLU A 328 7.98 47.72 18.45
N GLU A 329 8.38 46.98 19.48
CA GLU A 329 9.44 47.41 20.41
C GLU A 329 9.66 46.41 21.56
N ARG A 330 10.93 46.26 21.97
CA ARG A 330 11.44 45.76 23.28
C ARG A 330 11.24 44.29 23.65
#